data_AF-A0A1M2VWV8-F1
#
_entry.id   AF-A0A1M2VWV8-F1
#
_cell.length_a   1.000
_cell.length_b   1.000
_cell.length_c   1.000
_cell.angle_alpha   90.00
_cell.angle_beta   90.00
_cell.angle_gamma   90.00
#
_symmetry.space_group_name_H-M   'P 1'
#
loop_
_entity.id
_entity.type
_entity.pdbx_description
1 polymer ?
#
loop_
_entity_poly.entity_id
_entity_poly.type
_entity_poly.pdbx_seq_one_letter_code
_entity_poly.pdbx_strand_id
1 'polypeptide(L)'
;MAGLEDLPIEVLEHILLLLDPIDVAQFAQTCSVHHFLLYGGPDSQHMWRELYLRQPFDDPRRCYTPLGRPLQKIDWKLRLQRIMRARAVLTKVSACRPEERCDVLQTLIDMVTHIPPLTHPEGIELSMNHVWTTAMLRGSALIEHEEWQLSPEEQQLRARLHTYFGLNASDFERQKRTASRAFVYAMRNYRYDNDFGPFMMDGSGRVNWVHLRAVHHVMSMHIVPDTEEAATAVFNVFPMSMPWTQSIIPNGINLEEEQDWAGVEGKWQCSFCFVDHRELLIYNNFNVRTVWLSWAYLRMLSGPLILQASESEPLQTDIFEDPDFVEVFRSIYVELRILGTEPDPDHPGRPRINFGGSLDGHAIFVGSVKVTADDQIRWRFVSTPPECRACRIDVDMRRYIDLR
;
A
#
# COMPACT_ATOMS: atom_id res chain seq x y z
N MET A 1 1.02 52.91 22.98
CA MET A 1 1.89 51.99 22.22
C MET A 1 1.00 51.32 21.22
N ALA A 2 1.37 51.29 19.94
CA ALA A 2 0.61 50.54 18.95
C ALA A 2 0.79 49.04 19.21
N GLY A 3 -0.31 48.31 19.32
CA GLY A 3 -0.36 46.85 19.49
C GLY A 3 -0.44 46.12 18.15
N LEU A 4 -0.40 44.78 18.20
CA LEU A 4 -0.56 43.96 16.98
C LEU A 4 -1.97 44.11 16.40
N GLU A 5 -2.95 44.35 17.27
CA GLU A 5 -4.34 44.67 16.97
C GLU A 5 -4.54 45.99 16.20
N ASP A 6 -3.54 46.86 16.14
CA ASP A 6 -3.60 48.12 15.38
C ASP A 6 -3.18 47.94 13.91
N LEU A 7 -2.71 46.74 13.52
CA LEU A 7 -2.36 46.44 12.14
C LEU A 7 -3.62 46.24 11.28
N PRO A 8 -3.60 46.67 10.00
CA PRO A 8 -4.61 46.23 9.04
C PRO A 8 -4.65 44.71 8.96
N ILE A 9 -5.87 44.16 8.85
CA ILE A 9 -6.11 42.72 8.84
C ILE A 9 -5.28 42.03 7.75
N GLU A 10 -5.13 42.65 6.58
CA GLU A 10 -4.36 42.13 5.44
C GLU A 10 -2.86 42.00 5.76
N VAL A 11 -2.32 42.92 6.58
CA VAL A 11 -0.93 42.87 7.02
C VAL A 11 -0.74 41.75 8.03
N LEU A 12 -1.68 41.60 8.97
CA LEU A 12 -1.65 40.51 9.93
C LEU A 12 -1.76 39.15 9.22
N GLU A 13 -2.68 39.02 8.28
CA GLU A 13 -2.84 37.86 7.41
C GLU A 13 -1.53 37.51 6.68
N HIS A 14 -0.87 38.51 6.08
CA HIS A 14 0.41 38.29 5.39
C HIS A 14 1.52 37.81 6.33
N ILE A 15 1.57 38.33 7.57
CA ILE A 15 2.52 37.85 8.59
C ILE A 15 2.25 36.39 8.92
N LEU A 16 0.98 36.00 9.14
CA LEU A 16 0.61 34.63 9.46
C LEU A 16 0.96 33.64 8.33
N LEU A 17 0.90 34.06 7.07
CA LEU A 17 1.31 33.26 5.91
C LEU A 17 2.82 32.98 5.84
N LEU A 18 3.63 33.64 6.64
CA LEU A 18 5.08 33.39 6.75
C LEU A 18 5.44 32.41 7.89
N LEU A 19 4.47 32.07 8.74
CA LEU A 19 4.68 31.20 9.90
C LEU A 19 4.42 29.74 9.58
N ASP A 20 4.95 28.84 10.40
CA ASP A 20 4.58 27.44 10.37
C ASP A 20 3.11 27.28 10.81
N PRO A 21 2.30 26.40 10.19
CA PRO A 21 0.90 26.22 10.56
C PRO A 21 0.65 25.87 12.04
N ILE A 22 1.63 25.26 12.72
CA ILE A 22 1.58 25.01 14.17
C ILE A 22 1.65 26.33 14.94
N ASP A 23 2.53 27.25 14.55
CA ASP A 23 2.67 28.57 15.18
C ASP A 23 1.43 29.42 14.91
N VAL A 24 0.85 29.33 13.72
CA VAL A 24 -0.45 29.97 13.40
C VAL A 24 -1.56 29.45 14.32
N ALA A 25 -1.59 28.15 14.59
CA ALA A 25 -2.56 27.56 15.52
C ALA A 25 -2.34 28.02 16.98
N GLN A 26 -1.08 28.23 17.40
CA GLN A 26 -0.78 28.80 18.72
C GLN A 26 -1.18 30.28 18.79
N PHE A 27 -0.91 31.06 17.74
CA PHE A 27 -1.33 32.45 17.63
C PHE A 27 -2.85 32.58 17.79
N ALA A 28 -3.62 31.69 17.17
CA ALA A 28 -5.08 31.67 17.28
C ALA A 28 -5.59 31.47 18.72
N GLN A 29 -4.79 30.90 19.62
CA GLN A 29 -5.16 30.66 21.02
C GLN A 29 -4.88 31.85 21.94
N THR A 30 -4.23 32.91 21.44
CA THR A 30 -3.83 34.05 22.27
C THR A 30 -5.00 34.98 22.64
N CYS A 31 -5.99 35.15 21.76
CA CYS A 31 -7.21 35.92 22.03
C CYS A 31 -8.38 35.52 21.11
N SER A 32 -9.61 35.92 21.48
CA SER A 32 -10.82 35.61 20.71
C SER A 32 -10.85 36.25 19.32
N VAL A 33 -10.23 37.43 19.15
CA VAL A 33 -10.14 38.13 17.86
C VAL A 33 -9.26 37.34 16.89
N HIS A 34 -8.09 36.89 17.33
CA HIS A 34 -7.19 36.04 16.53
C HIS A 34 -7.82 34.69 16.20
N HIS A 35 -8.53 34.09 17.16
CA HIS A 35 -9.30 32.88 16.90
C HIS A 35 -10.37 33.11 15.82
N PHE A 36 -11.13 34.21 15.92
CA PHE A 36 -12.19 34.54 14.96
C PHE A 36 -11.63 34.82 13.57
N LEU A 37 -10.47 35.48 13.46
CA LEU A 37 -9.76 35.72 12.20
C LEU A 37 -9.50 34.41 11.44
N LEU A 38 -9.00 33.38 12.12
CA LEU A 38 -8.58 32.13 11.50
C LEU A 38 -9.70 31.09 11.35
N TYR A 39 -10.68 31.10 12.27
CA TYR A 39 -11.70 30.04 12.37
C TYR A 39 -13.14 30.51 12.21
N GLY A 40 -13.43 31.80 12.39
CA GLY A 40 -14.79 32.32 12.45
C GLY A 40 -15.32 32.93 11.15
N GLY A 41 -14.45 33.24 10.20
CA GLY A 41 -14.84 33.88 8.94
C GLY A 41 -15.57 32.95 7.96
N PRO A 42 -16.61 33.45 7.24
CA PRO A 42 -17.31 32.69 6.20
C PRO A 42 -16.40 32.27 5.03
N ASP A 43 -15.28 32.98 4.83
CA ASP A 43 -14.24 32.69 3.82
C ASP A 43 -12.93 32.17 4.43
N SER A 44 -12.95 31.62 5.64
CA SER A 44 -11.75 31.12 6.32
C SER A 44 -10.91 30.15 5.47
N GLN A 45 -11.54 29.41 4.55
CA GLN A 45 -10.87 28.49 3.62
C GLN A 45 -9.81 29.17 2.73
N HIS A 46 -9.92 30.47 2.43
CA HIS A 46 -8.90 31.19 1.65
C HIS A 46 -7.56 31.22 2.39
N MET A 47 -7.57 31.59 3.67
CA MET A 47 -6.37 31.61 4.51
C MET A 47 -5.75 30.22 4.64
N TRP A 48 -6.56 29.20 4.91
CA TRP A 48 -6.08 27.81 5.02
C TRP A 48 -5.51 27.28 3.71
N ARG A 49 -6.08 27.69 2.58
CA ARG A 49 -5.56 27.38 1.25
C ARG A 49 -4.18 27.98 1.05
N GLU A 50 -4.01 29.28 1.31
CA GLU A 50 -2.72 29.95 1.15
C GLU A 50 -1.66 29.37 2.10
N LEU A 51 -2.02 29.08 3.37
CA LEU A 51 -1.15 28.39 4.32
C LEU A 51 -0.70 27.01 3.81
N TYR A 52 -1.62 26.23 3.25
CA TYR A 52 -1.33 24.93 2.67
C TYR A 52 -0.38 25.06 1.48
N LEU A 53 -0.66 25.97 0.53
CA LEU A 53 0.13 26.12 -0.70
C LEU A 53 1.55 26.64 -0.45
N ARG A 54 1.82 27.22 0.72
CA ARG A 54 3.17 27.58 1.18
C ARG A 54 3.97 26.40 1.74
N GLN A 55 3.31 25.28 2.04
CA GLN A 55 3.98 24.06 2.49
C GLN A 55 4.54 23.28 1.28
N PRO A 56 5.57 22.44 1.48
CA PRO A 56 6.13 21.60 0.42
C PRO A 56 5.23 20.37 0.14
N PHE A 57 3.96 20.61 -0.18
CA PHE A 57 2.96 19.60 -0.49
C PHE A 57 2.47 19.75 -1.93
N ASP A 58 1.93 18.67 -2.49
CA ASP A 58 1.27 18.75 -3.79
C ASP A 58 -0.02 19.59 -3.69
N ASP A 59 -0.30 20.36 -4.74
CA ASP A 59 -1.57 21.08 -4.86
C ASP A 59 -2.72 20.06 -5.02
N PRO A 60 -3.65 19.98 -4.05
CA PRO A 60 -4.72 18.99 -4.07
C PRO A 60 -5.68 19.15 -5.25
N ARG A 61 -5.70 20.32 -5.92
CA ARG A 61 -6.48 20.53 -7.15
C ARG A 61 -5.91 19.80 -8.36
N ARG A 62 -4.63 19.44 -8.31
CA ARG A 62 -3.93 18.66 -9.34
C ARG A 62 -3.84 17.17 -8.99
N CYS A 63 -4.30 16.79 -7.80
CA CYS A 63 -4.24 15.42 -7.31
C CYS A 63 -5.46 14.62 -7.75
N TYR A 64 -5.24 13.31 -7.89
CA TYR A 64 -6.27 12.35 -8.27
C TYR A 64 -6.35 11.23 -7.25
N THR A 65 -7.51 10.60 -7.11
CA THR A 65 -7.67 9.37 -6.35
C THR A 65 -6.92 8.21 -7.03
N PRO A 66 -6.68 7.09 -6.34
CA PRO A 66 -6.08 5.90 -6.95
C PRO A 66 -6.79 5.40 -8.20
N LEU A 67 -8.10 5.61 -8.31
CA LEU A 67 -8.91 5.25 -9.48
C LEU A 67 -8.90 6.33 -10.59
N GLY A 68 -8.05 7.35 -10.45
CA GLY A 68 -7.87 8.43 -11.41
C GLY A 68 -9.05 9.40 -11.48
N ARG A 69 -9.73 9.64 -10.36
CA ARG A 69 -10.77 10.69 -10.26
C ARG A 69 -10.19 11.95 -9.61
N PRO A 70 -10.50 13.16 -10.11
CA PRO A 70 -10.01 14.39 -9.47
C PRO A 70 -10.60 14.54 -8.07
N LEU A 71 -9.84 15.14 -7.14
CA LEU A 71 -10.36 15.43 -5.80
C LEU A 71 -11.48 16.47 -5.86
N GLN A 72 -12.66 16.11 -5.37
CA GLN A 72 -13.81 17.02 -5.31
C GLN A 72 -13.83 17.77 -3.97
N LYS A 73 -14.27 19.04 -4.00
CA LYS A 73 -14.54 19.89 -2.82
C LYS A 73 -13.43 19.83 -1.74
N ILE A 74 -12.33 20.55 -1.96
CA ILE A 74 -11.17 20.55 -1.08
C ILE A 74 -11.46 21.37 0.19
N ASP A 75 -11.45 20.71 1.35
CA ASP A 75 -11.40 21.36 2.67
C ASP A 75 -9.94 21.57 3.07
N TRP A 76 -9.43 22.77 2.79
CA TRP A 76 -8.04 23.14 3.02
C TRP A 76 -7.68 23.14 4.50
N LYS A 77 -8.60 23.62 5.35
CA LYS A 77 -8.43 23.65 6.80
C LYS A 77 -8.24 22.25 7.35
N LEU A 78 -9.22 21.36 7.11
CA LEU A 78 -9.19 20.01 7.65
C LEU A 78 -7.96 19.24 7.16
N ARG A 79 -7.63 19.39 5.87
CA ARG A 79 -6.48 18.71 5.28
C ARG A 79 -5.17 19.17 5.91
N LEU A 80 -4.95 20.49 6.02
CA LEU A 80 -3.73 21.02 6.64
C LEU A 80 -3.63 20.59 8.11
N GLN A 81 -4.73 20.66 8.87
CA GLN A 81 -4.76 20.24 10.28
C GLN A 81 -4.40 18.76 10.45
N ARG A 82 -4.97 17.87 9.63
CA ARG A 82 -4.65 16.43 9.65
C ARG A 82 -3.17 16.18 9.35
N ILE A 83 -2.61 16.83 8.32
CA ILE A 83 -1.19 16.68 7.95
C ILE A 83 -0.27 17.21 9.06
N MET A 84 -0.58 18.37 9.64
CA MET A 84 0.20 18.92 10.76
C MET A 84 0.12 18.04 12.01
N ARG A 85 -1.04 17.41 12.27
CA ARG A 85 -1.17 16.44 13.34
C ARG A 85 -0.32 15.19 13.08
N ALA A 86 -0.36 14.65 11.86
CA ALA A 86 0.49 13.54 11.45
C ALA A 86 1.98 13.89 11.60
N ARG A 87 2.40 15.09 11.20
CA ARG A 87 3.77 15.59 11.40
C ARG A 87 4.18 15.59 12.87
N ALA A 88 3.32 16.09 13.76
CA ALA A 88 3.61 16.12 15.20
C ALA A 88 3.78 14.70 15.78
N VAL A 89 2.95 13.75 15.32
CA VAL A 89 3.06 12.33 15.71
C VAL A 89 4.33 11.69 15.15
N LEU A 90 4.71 11.99 13.90
CA LEU A 90 5.92 11.46 13.30
C LEU A 90 7.18 11.94 14.05
N THR A 91 7.22 13.21 14.46
CA THR A 91 8.29 13.77 15.28
C THR A 91 8.32 13.19 16.70
N LYS A 92 7.15 12.95 17.30
CA LYS A 92 7.03 12.40 18.66
C LYS A 92 5.90 11.38 18.71
N VAL A 93 6.24 10.12 18.45
CA VAL A 93 5.26 9.01 18.39
C VAL A 93 4.51 8.86 19.70
N SER A 94 5.16 9.10 20.84
CA SER A 94 4.53 9.06 22.17
C SER A 94 3.44 10.10 22.39
N ALA A 95 3.31 11.11 21.51
CA ALA A 95 2.24 12.11 21.57
C ALA A 95 0.97 11.68 20.82
N CYS A 96 0.99 10.53 20.15
CA CYS A 96 -0.15 9.93 19.48
C CYS A 96 -1.02 9.16 20.47
N ARG A 97 -2.29 9.57 20.57
CA ARG A 97 -3.28 8.92 21.40
C ARG A 97 -3.87 7.71 20.66
N PRO A 98 -4.33 6.66 21.37
CA PRO A 98 -4.89 5.47 20.71
C PRO A 98 -6.02 5.78 19.74
N GLU A 99 -6.92 6.70 20.09
CA GLU A 99 -8.14 7.00 19.32
C GLU A 99 -7.89 7.69 17.96
N GLU A 100 -6.71 8.28 17.75
CA GLU A 100 -6.38 9.01 16.52
C GLU A 100 -5.37 8.26 15.63
N ARG A 101 -4.91 7.07 16.03
CA ARG A 101 -3.89 6.32 15.28
C ARG A 101 -4.33 6.01 13.86
N CYS A 102 -5.55 5.50 13.70
CA CYS A 102 -6.13 5.22 12.39
C CYS A 102 -6.20 6.49 11.54
N ASP A 103 -6.64 7.62 12.10
CA ASP A 103 -6.75 8.89 11.37
C ASP A 103 -5.39 9.42 10.90
N VAL A 104 -4.36 9.27 11.72
CA VAL A 104 -2.98 9.65 11.37
C VAL A 104 -2.45 8.75 10.25
N LEU A 105 -2.59 7.42 10.38
CA LEU A 105 -2.17 6.47 9.34
C LEU A 105 -2.92 6.72 8.04
N GLN A 106 -4.24 6.94 8.10
CA GLN A 106 -5.06 7.25 6.94
C GLN A 106 -4.65 8.57 6.30
N THR A 107 -4.27 9.58 7.08
CA THR A 107 -3.76 10.84 6.54
C THR A 107 -2.46 10.63 5.75
N LEU A 108 -1.54 9.80 6.25
CA LEU A 108 -0.29 9.49 5.55
C LEU A 108 -0.55 8.67 4.28
N ILE A 109 -1.48 7.71 4.33
CA ILE A 109 -1.93 6.97 3.14
C ILE A 109 -2.55 7.95 2.13
N ASP A 110 -3.44 8.85 2.58
CA ASP A 110 -4.08 9.83 1.73
C ASP A 110 -3.04 10.71 1.02
N MET A 111 -1.97 11.12 1.71
CA MET A 111 -0.88 11.92 1.13
C MET A 111 -0.15 11.18 0.01
N VAL A 112 0.07 9.86 0.13
CA VAL A 112 0.87 9.09 -0.83
C VAL A 112 0.03 8.47 -1.95
N THR A 113 -1.29 8.38 -1.77
CA THR A 113 -2.21 7.82 -2.76
C THR A 113 -3.05 8.85 -3.49
N HIS A 114 -3.24 10.05 -2.93
CA HIS A 114 -3.95 11.17 -3.59
C HIS A 114 -2.97 12.21 -4.09
N ILE A 115 -2.25 11.86 -5.15
CA ILE A 115 -1.15 12.62 -5.72
C ILE A 115 -1.45 13.01 -7.17
N PRO A 116 -0.71 13.96 -7.76
CA PRO A 116 -0.79 14.22 -9.19
C PRO A 116 -0.37 12.96 -9.99
N PRO A 117 -1.08 12.59 -11.08
CA PRO A 117 -0.63 11.51 -11.94
C PRO A 117 0.57 11.95 -12.79
N LEU A 118 1.39 10.98 -13.19
CA LEU A 118 2.38 11.22 -14.24
C LEU A 118 1.67 11.36 -15.59
N THR A 119 2.13 12.27 -16.44
CA THR A 119 1.57 12.43 -17.79
C THR A 119 2.28 11.59 -18.83
N HIS A 120 3.52 11.16 -18.53
CA HIS A 120 4.37 10.38 -19.42
C HIS A 120 5.11 9.28 -18.65
N PRO A 121 5.38 8.13 -19.28
CA PRO A 121 6.11 7.03 -18.65
C PRO A 121 7.62 7.26 -18.54
N GLU A 122 8.18 8.21 -19.30
CA GLU A 122 9.65 8.34 -19.49
C GLU A 122 10.37 9.15 -18.39
N GLY A 123 9.84 9.24 -17.18
CA GLY A 123 10.47 9.98 -16.08
C GLY A 123 9.95 9.60 -14.69
N ILE A 124 10.82 9.72 -13.69
CA ILE A 124 10.41 9.66 -12.27
C ILE A 124 10.26 11.10 -11.80
N GLU A 125 9.06 11.65 -11.92
CA GLU A 125 8.72 12.93 -11.29
C GLU A 125 8.16 12.65 -9.90
N LEU A 126 8.96 12.92 -8.87
CA LEU A 126 8.56 12.66 -7.49
C LEU A 126 7.51 13.68 -7.04
N SER A 127 6.35 13.16 -6.60
CA SER A 127 5.35 13.95 -5.88
C SER A 127 5.97 14.59 -4.63
N MET A 128 5.61 15.84 -4.34
CA MET A 128 6.09 16.52 -3.13
C MET A 128 5.58 15.83 -1.87
N ASN A 129 4.36 15.28 -1.91
CA ASN A 129 3.85 14.47 -0.82
C ASN A 129 4.66 13.18 -0.61
N HIS A 130 5.13 12.52 -1.68
CA HIS A 130 6.03 11.36 -1.55
C HIS A 130 7.35 11.74 -0.91
N VAL A 131 7.98 12.83 -1.36
CA VAL A 131 9.25 13.31 -0.79
C VAL A 131 9.08 13.62 0.70
N TRP A 132 8.04 14.39 1.05
CA TRP A 132 7.77 14.77 2.43
C TRP A 132 7.47 13.55 3.31
N THR A 133 6.58 12.65 2.86
CA THR A 133 6.17 11.48 3.64
C THR A 133 7.34 10.53 3.85
N THR A 134 8.18 10.33 2.83
CA THR A 134 9.41 9.52 2.93
C THR A 134 10.36 10.10 3.98
N ALA A 135 10.63 11.41 3.92
CA ALA A 135 11.53 12.08 4.85
C ALA A 135 11.03 11.99 6.30
N MET A 136 9.73 12.19 6.52
CA MET A 136 9.13 12.12 7.86
C MET A 136 9.10 10.70 8.42
N LEU A 137 8.73 9.70 7.61
CA LEU A 137 8.65 8.31 8.06
C LEU A 137 10.02 7.74 8.43
N ARG A 138 11.08 8.12 7.71
CA ARG A 138 12.45 7.70 8.03
C ARG A 138 12.95 8.22 9.36
N GLY A 139 12.54 9.44 9.74
CA GLY A 139 12.86 10.03 11.03
C GLY A 139 11.95 9.56 12.17
N SER A 140 10.98 8.69 11.89
CA SER A 140 9.94 8.31 12.83
C SER A 140 9.94 6.82 13.14
N ALA A 141 9.74 6.47 14.40
CA ALA A 141 9.51 5.09 14.81
C ALA A 141 8.08 4.61 14.50
N LEU A 142 7.18 5.42 13.91
CA LEU A 142 5.74 5.10 13.78
C LEU A 142 5.48 3.73 13.13
N ILE A 143 6.21 3.41 12.05
CA ILE A 143 6.07 2.17 11.31
C ILE A 143 6.64 0.95 12.06
N GLU A 144 7.61 1.16 12.95
CA GLU A 144 8.34 0.10 13.67
C GLU A 144 7.93 0.02 15.15
N HIS A 145 7.13 0.95 15.65
CA HIS A 145 6.70 1.04 17.05
C HIS A 145 6.04 -0.25 17.56
N GLU A 146 6.70 -0.98 18.45
CA GLU A 146 6.23 -2.30 18.94
C GLU A 146 5.41 -2.20 20.23
N GLU A 147 5.49 -1.10 20.99
CA GLU A 147 4.81 -0.99 22.30
C GLU A 147 3.30 -0.77 22.19
N TRP A 148 2.77 -0.56 20.98
CA TRP A 148 1.33 -0.35 20.78
C TRP A 148 0.64 -1.68 20.58
N GLN A 149 -0.39 -1.93 21.40
CA GLN A 149 -1.38 -2.95 21.08
C GLN A 149 -2.23 -2.43 19.92
N LEU A 150 -2.03 -3.02 18.74
CA LEU A 150 -2.69 -2.59 17.51
C LEU A 150 -4.09 -3.21 17.42
N SER A 151 -5.07 -2.39 17.04
CA SER A 151 -6.35 -2.91 16.55
C SER A 151 -6.18 -3.60 15.19
N PRO A 152 -7.11 -4.48 14.77
CA PRO A 152 -7.03 -5.10 13.43
C PRO A 152 -6.98 -4.07 12.30
N GLU A 153 -7.69 -2.95 12.44
CA GLU A 153 -7.68 -1.87 11.47
C GLU A 153 -6.34 -1.11 11.46
N GLU A 154 -5.80 -0.78 12.63
CA GLU A 154 -4.46 -0.16 12.74
C GLU A 154 -3.39 -1.03 12.09
N GLN A 155 -3.47 -2.35 12.28
CA GLN A 155 -2.54 -3.30 11.68
C GLN A 155 -2.60 -3.28 10.16
N GLN A 156 -3.81 -3.24 9.57
CA GLN A 156 -4.01 -3.15 8.13
C GLN A 156 -3.51 -1.81 7.57
N LEU A 157 -3.85 -0.68 8.21
CA LEU A 157 -3.41 0.65 7.77
C LEU A 157 -1.89 0.81 7.86
N ARG A 158 -1.27 0.32 8.93
CA ARG A 158 0.19 0.35 9.10
C ARG A 158 0.90 -0.52 8.07
N ALA A 159 0.36 -1.72 7.79
CA ALA A 159 0.91 -2.59 6.75
C ALA A 159 0.74 -1.97 5.36
N ARG A 160 -0.39 -1.30 5.10
CA ARG A 160 -0.64 -0.56 3.86
C ARG A 160 0.34 0.58 3.65
N LEU A 161 0.55 1.41 4.68
CA LEU A 161 1.50 2.51 4.62
C LEU A 161 2.93 2.00 4.39
N HIS A 162 3.34 0.94 5.08
CA HIS A 162 4.65 0.31 4.88
C HIS A 162 4.80 -0.24 3.46
N THR A 163 3.77 -0.90 2.92
CA THR A 163 3.76 -1.42 1.54
C THR A 163 4.00 -0.31 0.52
N TYR A 164 3.39 0.87 0.69
CA TYR A 164 3.70 2.01 -0.19
C TYR A 164 5.12 2.53 0.04
N PHE A 165 5.49 2.75 1.31
CA PHE A 165 6.79 3.28 1.70
C PHE A 165 7.95 2.47 1.10
N GLY A 166 7.80 1.16 1.04
CA GLY A 166 8.81 0.22 0.56
C GLY A 166 9.59 -0.37 1.72
N LEU A 167 10.91 -0.51 1.54
CA LEU A 167 11.78 -1.09 2.57
C LEU A 167 12.32 0.00 3.53
N ASN A 168 12.36 -0.33 4.82
CA ASN A 168 13.10 0.37 5.85
C ASN A 168 14.35 -0.42 6.26
N ALA A 169 15.14 0.11 7.21
CA ALA A 169 16.36 -0.55 7.66
C ALA A 169 16.09 -1.88 8.38
N SER A 170 15.00 -1.98 9.15
CA SER A 170 14.66 -3.22 9.88
C SER A 170 14.21 -4.35 8.95
N ASP A 171 13.69 -4.06 7.76
CA ASP A 171 13.28 -5.10 6.80
C ASP A 171 14.47 -5.96 6.32
N PHE A 172 15.69 -5.42 6.31
CA PHE A 172 16.92 -6.17 5.97
C PHE A 172 17.35 -7.16 7.07
N GLU A 173 16.74 -7.10 8.26
CA GLU A 173 17.02 -8.07 9.32
C GLU A 173 16.61 -9.48 8.90
N ARG A 174 17.52 -10.44 9.08
CA ARG A 174 17.30 -11.86 8.75
C ARG A 174 15.99 -12.42 9.32
N GLN A 175 15.63 -11.99 10.52
CA GLN A 175 14.39 -12.42 11.20
C GLN A 175 13.14 -11.92 10.49
N LYS A 176 13.10 -10.64 10.05
CA LYS A 176 11.95 -10.08 9.32
C LYS A 176 11.79 -10.74 7.96
N ARG A 177 12.89 -10.99 7.25
CA ARG A 177 12.88 -11.72 5.96
C ARG A 177 12.34 -13.14 6.12
N THR A 178 12.82 -13.84 7.14
CA THR A 178 12.38 -15.20 7.49
C THR A 178 10.89 -15.24 7.84
N ALA A 179 10.41 -14.29 8.64
CA ALA A 179 9.01 -14.17 9.00
C ALA A 179 8.10 -13.93 7.77
N SER A 180 8.51 -13.03 6.86
CA SER A 180 7.74 -12.78 5.62
C SER A 180 7.69 -14.00 4.71
N ARG A 181 8.81 -14.72 4.53
CA ARG A 181 8.82 -15.99 3.77
C ARG A 181 7.91 -17.04 4.39
N ALA A 182 8.02 -17.23 5.69
CA ALA A 182 7.17 -18.18 6.40
C ALA A 182 5.69 -17.86 6.22
N PHE A 183 5.33 -16.57 6.32
CA PHE A 183 3.96 -16.14 6.10
C PHE A 183 3.49 -16.38 4.65
N VAL A 184 4.31 -16.03 3.66
CA VAL A 184 3.96 -16.15 2.22
C VAL A 184 3.87 -17.61 1.77
N TYR A 185 4.73 -18.49 2.27
CA TYR A 185 4.72 -19.90 1.85
C TYR A 185 3.81 -20.80 2.69
N ALA A 186 3.16 -20.25 3.72
CA ALA A 186 2.19 -20.99 4.53
C ALA A 186 0.87 -21.17 3.76
N MET A 187 0.62 -22.37 3.25
CA MET A 187 -0.59 -22.72 2.49
C MET A 187 -1.88 -22.47 3.27
N ARG A 188 -1.83 -22.46 4.61
CA ARG A 188 -2.99 -22.10 5.44
C ARG A 188 -3.52 -20.69 5.16
N ASN A 189 -2.67 -19.81 4.61
CA ASN A 189 -3.00 -18.44 4.21
C ASN A 189 -3.68 -18.33 2.83
N TYR A 190 -3.92 -19.44 2.13
CA TYR A 190 -4.45 -19.47 0.76
C TYR A 190 -5.61 -20.46 0.66
N ARG A 191 -6.83 -19.95 0.53
CA ARG A 191 -8.08 -20.73 0.52
C ARG A 191 -9.03 -20.21 -0.55
N TYR A 192 -10.13 -20.93 -0.76
CA TYR A 192 -11.21 -20.45 -1.61
C TYR A 192 -11.81 -19.12 -1.10
N ASP A 193 -11.86 -18.93 0.23
CA ASP A 193 -12.44 -17.73 0.86
C ASP A 193 -11.70 -16.44 0.53
N ASN A 194 -10.38 -16.51 0.31
CA ASN A 194 -9.57 -15.38 -0.14
C ASN A 194 -9.07 -15.57 -1.58
N ASP A 195 -9.72 -16.44 -2.35
CA ASP A 195 -9.38 -16.69 -3.76
C ASP A 195 -7.92 -17.09 -4.03
N PHE A 196 -7.20 -17.58 -3.01
CA PHE A 196 -5.76 -17.86 -3.04
C PHE A 196 -4.89 -16.62 -3.32
N GLY A 197 -5.35 -15.43 -2.89
CA GLY A 197 -4.61 -14.17 -2.99
C GLY A 197 -4.45 -13.46 -1.65
N PRO A 198 -3.79 -12.29 -1.62
CA PRO A 198 -3.61 -11.47 -0.42
C PRO A 198 -4.90 -10.71 -0.04
N PHE A 199 -6.01 -11.43 0.03
CA PHE A 199 -7.32 -10.89 0.41
C PHE A 199 -7.73 -11.38 1.79
N MET A 200 -8.68 -10.67 2.39
CA MET A 200 -9.30 -11.08 3.64
C MET A 200 -9.98 -12.45 3.47
N MET A 201 -9.86 -13.32 4.48
CA MET A 201 -10.49 -14.66 4.50
C MET A 201 -11.99 -14.63 4.87
N ASP A 202 -12.61 -13.46 4.82
CA ASP A 202 -14.03 -13.26 5.11
C ASP A 202 -14.92 -13.32 3.86
N GLY A 203 -14.35 -13.64 2.70
CA GLY A 203 -15.05 -13.65 1.40
C GLY A 203 -15.36 -12.26 0.85
N SER A 204 -14.96 -11.17 1.53
CA SER A 204 -15.26 -9.80 1.08
C SER A 204 -14.48 -9.39 -0.16
N GLY A 205 -13.36 -10.06 -0.44
CA GLY A 205 -12.44 -9.69 -1.51
C GLY A 205 -11.65 -8.41 -1.25
N ARG A 206 -11.75 -7.82 -0.04
CA ARG A 206 -10.90 -6.69 0.38
C ARG A 206 -9.45 -7.13 0.52
N VAL A 207 -8.54 -6.19 0.31
CA VAL A 207 -7.10 -6.47 0.44
C VAL A 207 -6.72 -6.72 1.89
N ASN A 208 -5.98 -7.79 2.13
CA ASN A 208 -5.27 -8.02 3.39
C ASN A 208 -3.86 -7.43 3.25
N TRP A 209 -3.70 -6.19 3.70
CA TRP A 209 -2.45 -5.43 3.62
C TRP A 209 -1.32 -6.05 4.43
N VAL A 210 -1.60 -6.81 5.49
CA VAL A 210 -0.57 -7.58 6.21
C VAL A 210 0.00 -8.68 5.31
N HIS A 211 -0.87 -9.38 4.58
CA HIS A 211 -0.46 -10.38 3.59
C HIS A 211 0.28 -9.72 2.43
N LEU A 212 -0.27 -8.63 1.88
CA LEU A 212 0.35 -7.92 0.76
C LEU A 212 1.73 -7.36 1.14
N ARG A 213 1.91 -6.83 2.36
CA ARG A 213 3.22 -6.41 2.88
C ARG A 213 4.22 -7.57 2.92
N ALA A 214 3.80 -8.76 3.36
CA ALA A 214 4.69 -9.92 3.40
C ALA A 214 5.13 -10.35 1.99
N VAL A 215 4.20 -10.36 1.02
CA VAL A 215 4.50 -10.63 -0.40
C VAL A 215 5.43 -9.55 -0.96
N HIS A 216 5.12 -8.28 -0.71
CA HIS A 216 5.92 -7.13 -1.12
C HIS A 216 7.34 -7.24 -0.58
N HIS A 217 7.52 -7.57 0.70
CA HIS A 217 8.81 -7.73 1.33
C HIS A 217 9.63 -8.85 0.67
N VAL A 218 9.05 -10.05 0.49
CA VAL A 218 9.76 -11.17 -0.15
C VAL A 218 10.22 -10.81 -1.57
N MET A 219 9.36 -10.16 -2.36
CA MET A 219 9.70 -9.73 -3.72
C MET A 219 10.77 -8.65 -3.73
N SER A 220 10.65 -7.65 -2.86
CA SER A 220 11.58 -6.52 -2.77
C SER A 220 13.00 -6.96 -2.41
N MET A 221 13.15 -7.99 -1.57
CA MET A 221 14.45 -8.56 -1.18
C MET A 221 15.17 -9.31 -2.32
N HIS A 222 14.53 -9.54 -3.47
CA HIS A 222 15.19 -10.01 -4.69
C HIS A 222 15.59 -8.88 -5.64
N ILE A 223 14.90 -7.74 -5.54
CA ILE A 223 15.10 -6.58 -6.42
C ILE A 223 16.21 -5.68 -5.83
N VAL A 224 16.18 -5.47 -4.52
CA VAL A 224 17.11 -4.60 -3.81
C VAL A 224 18.32 -5.41 -3.35
N PRO A 225 19.55 -4.99 -3.67
CA PRO A 225 20.75 -5.72 -3.26
C PRO A 225 20.90 -5.70 -1.74
N ASP A 226 21.26 -6.86 -1.17
CA ASP A 226 21.48 -7.03 0.27
C ASP A 226 22.86 -6.47 0.67
N THR A 227 22.94 -5.14 0.71
CA THR A 227 24.16 -4.36 1.02
C THR A 227 23.87 -3.35 2.11
N GLU A 228 24.87 -3.00 2.94
CA GLU A 228 24.73 -1.94 3.95
C GLU A 228 24.33 -0.60 3.32
N GLU A 229 24.81 -0.33 2.11
CA GLU A 229 24.48 0.86 1.32
C GLU A 229 23.00 0.91 0.96
N ALA A 230 22.41 -0.21 0.52
CA ALA A 230 20.98 -0.29 0.23
C ALA A 230 20.12 -0.21 1.51
N ALA A 231 20.58 -0.80 2.61
CA ALA A 231 19.88 -0.74 3.89
C ALA A 231 19.85 0.68 4.48
N THR A 232 20.89 1.49 4.22
CA THR A 232 21.04 2.86 4.75
C THR A 232 20.69 3.96 3.76
N ALA A 233 20.44 3.63 2.49
CA ALA A 233 20.20 4.58 1.41
C ALA A 233 19.06 5.57 1.74
N VAL A 234 19.35 6.87 1.56
CA VAL A 234 18.47 8.00 1.89
C VAL A 234 17.18 8.02 1.04
N PHE A 235 17.20 7.37 -0.13
CA PHE A 235 16.01 7.13 -0.95
C PHE A 235 16.12 5.76 -1.63
N ASN A 236 15.43 4.76 -1.10
CA ASN A 236 15.26 3.47 -1.77
C ASN A 236 14.14 3.58 -2.80
N VAL A 237 14.49 4.11 -3.97
CA VAL A 237 13.61 4.14 -5.14
C VAL A 237 13.88 2.90 -5.97
N PHE A 238 13.01 1.91 -5.83
CA PHE A 238 13.07 0.65 -6.56
C PHE A 238 11.68 0.28 -7.07
N PRO A 239 11.56 -0.55 -8.13
CA PRO A 239 10.27 -1.07 -8.58
C PRO A 239 9.56 -1.65 -7.36
N MET A 240 8.35 -1.17 -7.04
CA MET A 240 7.59 -1.45 -5.80
C MET A 240 7.64 -0.43 -4.65
N SER A 241 8.36 0.69 -4.79
CA SER A 241 8.29 1.84 -3.86
C SER A 241 7.30 2.93 -4.34
N MET A 242 6.91 3.85 -3.44
CA MET A 242 5.94 4.94 -3.69
C MET A 242 5.99 5.59 -5.09
N PRO A 243 7.16 6.05 -5.60
CA PRO A 243 7.21 6.71 -6.92
C PRO A 243 6.74 5.81 -8.06
N TRP A 244 6.97 4.50 -7.94
CA TRP A 244 6.57 3.52 -8.93
C TRP A 244 5.10 3.10 -8.82
N THR A 245 4.42 3.46 -7.72
CA THR A 245 2.98 3.19 -7.54
C THR A 245 2.09 4.34 -8.00
N GLN A 246 2.68 5.40 -8.56
CA GLN A 246 1.97 6.56 -9.07
C GLN A 246 1.25 6.23 -10.38
N SER A 247 -0.02 6.63 -10.47
CA SER A 247 -0.81 6.46 -11.68
C SER A 247 -0.24 7.31 -12.82
N ILE A 248 -0.23 6.78 -14.04
CA ILE A 248 0.12 7.51 -15.26
C ILE A 248 -1.17 7.79 -16.03
N ILE A 249 -1.58 9.04 -16.11
CA ILE A 249 -2.80 9.47 -16.80
C ILE A 249 -2.37 10.53 -17.80
N PRO A 250 -2.29 10.20 -19.11
CA PRO A 250 -1.94 11.18 -20.13
C PRO A 250 -2.93 12.35 -20.16
N ASN A 251 -2.44 13.52 -20.59
CA ASN A 251 -3.26 14.72 -20.64
C ASN A 251 -4.47 14.54 -21.56
N GLY A 252 -5.65 14.94 -21.09
CA GLY A 252 -6.90 14.90 -21.86
C GLY A 252 -7.60 13.53 -21.86
N ILE A 253 -7.06 12.53 -21.18
CA ILE A 253 -7.69 11.21 -21.05
C ILE A 253 -8.74 11.23 -19.93
N ASN A 254 -9.95 10.76 -20.25
CA ASN A 254 -11.00 10.51 -19.27
C ASN A 254 -11.13 8.99 -19.04
N LEU A 255 -10.59 8.49 -17.92
CA LEU A 255 -10.63 7.06 -17.60
C LEU A 255 -12.05 6.47 -17.51
N GLU A 256 -13.08 7.31 -17.31
CA GLU A 256 -14.49 6.86 -17.31
C GLU A 256 -15.00 6.47 -18.71
N GLU A 257 -14.31 6.92 -19.76
CA GLU A 257 -14.64 6.65 -21.17
C GLU A 257 -13.65 5.66 -21.82
N GLU A 258 -12.50 5.41 -21.16
CA GLU A 258 -11.46 4.51 -21.67
C GLU A 258 -11.83 3.03 -21.48
N GLN A 259 -11.77 2.27 -22.57
CA GLN A 259 -11.96 0.83 -22.52
C GLN A 259 -10.84 0.14 -21.73
N ASP A 260 -9.60 0.61 -21.88
CA ASP A 260 -8.42 0.15 -21.14
C ASP A 260 -8.06 1.11 -20.00
N TRP A 261 -9.01 1.35 -19.10
CA TRP A 261 -8.82 2.26 -17.96
C TRP A 261 -7.66 1.87 -17.04
N ALA A 262 -7.25 0.59 -17.03
CA ALA A 262 -6.15 0.09 -16.21
C ALA A 262 -4.79 0.10 -16.95
N GLY A 263 -4.77 0.28 -18.27
CA GLY A 263 -3.58 0.20 -19.11
C GLY A 263 -3.04 -1.22 -19.24
N VAL A 264 -3.93 -2.21 -19.35
CA VAL A 264 -3.63 -3.64 -19.47
C VAL A 264 -2.88 -3.95 -20.76
N GLU A 265 -3.26 -3.35 -21.88
CA GLU A 265 -2.68 -3.69 -23.17
C GLU A 265 -1.25 -3.17 -23.30
N GLY A 266 -0.33 -4.04 -23.73
CA GLY A 266 1.06 -3.67 -23.96
C GLY A 266 2.06 -4.74 -23.51
N LYS A 267 3.32 -4.32 -23.41
CA LYS A 267 4.42 -5.17 -22.95
C LYS A 267 4.59 -5.01 -21.45
N TRP A 268 4.65 -6.13 -20.76
CA TRP A 268 4.80 -6.19 -19.31
C TRP A 268 6.02 -7.03 -18.95
N GLN A 269 6.76 -6.59 -17.94
CA GLN A 269 7.72 -7.43 -17.25
C GLN A 269 7.02 -8.02 -16.02
N CYS A 270 6.81 -9.33 -16.02
CA CYS A 270 6.21 -10.04 -14.89
C CYS A 270 7.31 -10.74 -14.10
N SER A 271 7.52 -10.30 -12.86
CA SER A 271 8.45 -10.91 -11.91
C SER A 271 7.69 -11.79 -10.92
N PHE A 272 8.24 -12.97 -10.62
CA PHE A 272 7.67 -13.90 -9.64
C PHE A 272 8.78 -14.64 -8.89
N CYS A 273 8.47 -15.07 -7.67
CA CYS A 273 9.33 -15.94 -6.89
C CYS A 273 8.59 -17.18 -6.39
N PHE A 274 9.31 -18.28 -6.23
CA PHE A 274 8.79 -19.51 -5.68
C PHE A 274 9.90 -20.34 -5.02
N VAL A 275 9.49 -21.26 -4.15
CA VAL A 275 10.35 -22.25 -3.51
C VAL A 275 10.13 -23.60 -4.18
N ASP A 276 11.12 -24.49 -4.14
CA ASP A 276 10.95 -25.85 -4.65
C ASP A 276 9.72 -26.52 -4.04
N HIS A 277 8.95 -27.21 -4.88
CA HIS A 277 7.72 -27.87 -4.48
C HIS A 277 7.91 -28.86 -3.31
N ARG A 278 9.06 -29.55 -3.21
CA ARG A 278 9.32 -30.51 -2.13
C ARG A 278 9.55 -29.78 -0.82
N GLU A 279 10.38 -28.74 -0.83
CA GLU A 279 10.62 -27.90 0.34
C GLU A 279 9.33 -27.24 0.82
N LEU A 280 8.52 -26.73 -0.11
CA LEU A 280 7.22 -26.14 0.20
C LEU A 280 6.27 -27.16 0.87
N LEU A 281 6.21 -28.40 0.36
CA LEU A 281 5.40 -29.46 0.96
C LEU A 281 5.93 -29.89 2.32
N ILE A 282 7.25 -30.00 2.47
CA ILE A 282 7.91 -30.33 3.74
C ILE A 282 7.56 -29.26 4.78
N TYR A 283 7.78 -27.99 4.45
CA TYR A 283 7.46 -26.84 5.30
C TYR A 283 6.00 -26.86 5.76
N ASN A 284 5.06 -27.04 4.82
CA ASN A 284 3.64 -27.04 5.14
C ASN A 284 3.21 -28.28 5.93
N ASN A 285 3.83 -29.46 5.71
CA ASN A 285 3.57 -30.64 6.52
C ASN A 285 4.05 -30.46 7.97
N PHE A 286 5.20 -29.83 8.20
CA PHE A 286 5.67 -29.52 9.55
C PHE A 286 4.80 -28.48 10.27
N ASN A 287 4.20 -27.56 9.52
CA ASN A 287 3.26 -26.56 10.02
C ASN A 287 1.79 -27.04 10.06
N VAL A 288 1.55 -28.32 9.75
CA VAL A 288 0.29 -29.02 9.99
C VAL A 288 0.53 -30.04 11.10
N ARG A 289 0.45 -29.62 12.36
CA ARG A 289 0.54 -30.59 13.46
C ARG A 289 -0.79 -31.33 13.60
N THR A 290 -0.77 -32.61 13.22
CA THR A 290 -1.75 -33.58 13.67
C THR A 290 -1.65 -33.64 15.20
N VAL A 291 -2.70 -33.21 15.91
CA VAL A 291 -2.81 -33.49 17.34
C VAL A 291 -2.84 -35.03 17.45
N TRP A 292 -1.76 -35.63 17.95
CA TRP A 292 -1.78 -37.02 18.39
C TRP A 292 -2.69 -37.09 19.61
N LEU A 293 -4.02 -37.08 19.38
CA LEU A 293 -4.94 -37.64 20.36
C LEU A 293 -4.40 -39.05 20.60
N SER A 294 -3.99 -39.32 21.84
CA SER A 294 -3.58 -40.63 22.34
C SER A 294 -4.30 -41.73 21.56
N TRP A 295 -3.55 -42.69 21.01
CA TRP A 295 -4.05 -43.81 20.20
C TRP A 295 -5.25 -44.56 20.82
N ALA A 296 -5.54 -44.35 22.10
CA ALA A 296 -6.74 -44.81 22.77
C ALA A 296 -8.05 -44.18 22.23
N TYR A 297 -8.06 -42.95 21.73
CA TYR A 297 -9.29 -42.25 21.30
C TYR A 297 -9.65 -42.50 19.82
N LEU A 298 -8.64 -42.71 18.95
CA LEU A 298 -8.80 -42.92 17.50
C LEU A 298 -9.33 -44.31 17.11
N ARG A 299 -9.43 -45.26 18.05
CA ARG A 299 -9.97 -46.60 17.77
C ARG A 299 -11.50 -46.67 17.77
N MET A 300 -12.19 -45.58 18.11
CA MET A 300 -13.65 -45.54 18.25
C MET A 300 -14.38 -44.79 17.11
N LEU A 301 -13.67 -44.05 16.27
CA LEU A 301 -14.26 -43.31 15.15
C LEU A 301 -13.57 -43.70 13.85
N SER A 302 -14.32 -44.32 12.96
CA SER A 302 -13.94 -44.67 11.60
C SER A 302 -13.66 -43.42 10.74
N GLY A 303 -12.39 -43.06 10.58
CA GLY A 303 -11.91 -42.11 9.57
C GLY A 303 -10.72 -41.25 10.03
N PRO A 304 -9.75 -40.91 9.15
CA PRO A 304 -8.68 -39.99 9.49
C PRO A 304 -9.25 -38.57 9.65
N LEU A 305 -9.31 -38.08 10.88
CA LEU A 305 -9.65 -36.69 11.18
C LEU A 305 -8.38 -35.84 10.99
N ILE A 306 -8.24 -35.20 9.83
CA ILE A 306 -7.20 -34.17 9.63
C ILE A 306 -7.65 -32.94 10.42
N LEU A 307 -7.17 -32.81 11.66
CA LEU A 307 -7.29 -31.55 12.41
C LEU A 307 -6.24 -30.60 11.83
N GLN A 308 -6.71 -29.56 11.13
CA GLN A 308 -5.88 -28.43 10.73
C GLN A 308 -5.30 -27.76 11.97
N ALA A 309 -4.00 -27.44 11.94
CA ALA A 309 -3.38 -26.61 12.97
C ALA A 309 -4.20 -25.31 13.14
N SER A 310 -4.39 -24.88 14.40
CA SER A 310 -5.09 -23.64 14.68
C SER A 310 -4.38 -22.49 13.95
N GLU A 311 -5.14 -21.61 13.29
CA GLU A 311 -4.62 -20.43 12.59
C GLU A 311 -3.77 -19.52 13.49
N SER A 312 -3.94 -19.65 14.81
CA SER A 312 -3.21 -18.92 15.84
C SER A 312 -1.85 -19.52 16.23
N GLU A 313 -1.48 -20.71 15.75
CA GLU A 313 -0.18 -21.31 16.09
C GLU A 313 0.97 -20.61 15.35
N PRO A 314 2.11 -20.35 16.04
CA PRO A 314 3.28 -19.74 15.42
C PRO A 314 3.86 -20.67 14.34
N LEU A 315 4.34 -20.08 13.24
CA LEU A 315 4.96 -20.82 12.14
C LEU A 315 6.37 -21.28 12.54
N GLN A 316 6.71 -22.53 12.19
CA GLN A 316 8.07 -23.05 12.32
C GLN A 316 8.91 -22.55 11.13
N THR A 317 9.96 -21.78 11.40
CA THR A 317 10.70 -21.07 10.36
C THR A 317 12.04 -21.68 9.98
N ASP A 318 12.44 -22.78 10.63
CA ASP A 318 13.79 -23.36 10.54
C ASP A 318 14.25 -23.62 9.10
N ILE A 319 13.34 -24.06 8.22
CA ILE A 319 13.65 -24.34 6.80
C ILE A 319 14.18 -23.11 6.05
N PHE A 320 13.73 -21.91 6.40
CA PHE A 320 14.14 -20.67 5.75
C PHE A 320 15.46 -20.10 6.31
N GLU A 321 15.93 -20.66 7.42
CA GLU A 321 17.21 -20.32 8.03
C GLU A 321 18.35 -21.22 7.53
N ASP A 322 18.01 -22.32 6.86
CA ASP A 322 18.94 -23.25 6.24
C ASP A 322 19.81 -22.51 5.19
N PRO A 323 21.15 -22.57 5.27
CA PRO A 323 22.04 -22.00 4.26
C PRO A 323 21.81 -22.52 2.85
N ASP A 324 21.28 -23.74 2.71
CA ASP A 324 21.02 -24.38 1.43
C ASP A 324 19.62 -24.05 0.87
N PHE A 325 18.79 -23.32 1.63
CA PHE A 325 17.48 -22.87 1.15
C PHE A 325 17.63 -21.89 -0.02
N VAL A 326 16.99 -22.22 -1.14
CA VAL A 326 17.01 -21.39 -2.36
C VAL A 326 15.60 -21.00 -2.78
N GLU A 327 15.38 -19.70 -2.80
CA GLU A 327 14.19 -19.08 -3.37
C GLU A 327 14.49 -18.65 -4.82
N VAL A 328 13.70 -19.16 -5.77
CA VAL A 328 13.89 -18.88 -7.19
C VAL A 328 13.14 -17.60 -7.55
N PHE A 329 13.85 -16.58 -8.03
CA PHE A 329 13.27 -15.37 -8.61
C PHE A 329 13.48 -15.33 -10.13
N ARG A 330 12.44 -15.00 -10.88
CA ARG A 330 12.47 -14.90 -12.35
C ARG A 330 11.63 -13.72 -12.83
N SER A 331 12.03 -13.17 -13.96
CA SER A 331 11.24 -12.20 -14.71
C SER A 331 11.03 -12.70 -16.13
N ILE A 332 9.83 -12.48 -16.66
CA ILE A 332 9.48 -12.77 -18.05
C ILE A 332 8.85 -11.53 -18.68
N TYR A 333 9.08 -11.34 -19.97
CA TYR A 333 8.40 -10.29 -20.75
C TYR A 333 7.21 -10.90 -21.46
N VAL A 334 6.03 -10.32 -21.23
CA VAL A 334 4.76 -10.83 -21.76
C VAL A 334 4.05 -9.73 -22.51
N GLU A 335 3.43 -10.08 -23.63
CA GLU A 335 2.55 -9.18 -24.36
C GLU A 335 1.12 -9.46 -23.91
N LEU A 336 0.47 -8.47 -23.29
CA LEU A 336 -0.92 -8.54 -22.87
C LEU A 336 -1.81 -7.89 -23.92
N ARG A 337 -2.94 -8.54 -24.21
CA ARG A 337 -3.97 -8.03 -25.11
C ARG A 337 -5.35 -8.19 -24.50
N ILE A 338 -6.20 -7.20 -24.71
CA ILE A 338 -7.59 -7.25 -24.25
C ILE A 338 -8.38 -8.22 -25.12
N LEU A 339 -9.08 -9.14 -24.46
CA LEU A 339 -9.97 -10.12 -25.09
C LEU A 339 -11.43 -9.66 -25.08
N GLY A 340 -11.80 -8.80 -24.12
CA GLY A 340 -13.13 -8.23 -24.01
C GLY A 340 -13.36 -7.55 -22.67
N THR A 341 -14.50 -6.90 -22.53
CA THR A 341 -14.88 -6.18 -21.31
C THR A 341 -16.28 -6.57 -20.84
N GLU A 342 -16.47 -6.68 -19.53
CA GLU A 342 -17.76 -6.95 -18.88
C GLU A 342 -18.16 -5.73 -18.05
N PRO A 343 -19.38 -5.18 -18.20
CA PRO A 343 -19.84 -4.08 -17.36
C PRO A 343 -19.81 -4.43 -15.87
N ASP A 344 -19.33 -3.51 -15.04
CA ASP A 344 -19.39 -3.61 -13.58
C ASP A 344 -20.41 -2.60 -13.04
N PRO A 345 -21.58 -3.04 -12.55
CA PRO A 345 -22.61 -2.15 -12.02
C PRO A 345 -22.16 -1.34 -10.79
N ASP A 346 -21.25 -1.90 -9.98
CA ASP A 346 -20.77 -1.26 -8.76
C ASP A 346 -19.73 -0.16 -9.07
N HIS A 347 -19.06 -0.27 -10.23
CA HIS A 347 -18.07 0.69 -10.71
C HIS A 347 -18.37 1.14 -12.15
N PRO A 348 -19.39 1.99 -12.35
CA PRO A 348 -19.68 2.58 -13.67
C PRO A 348 -18.42 3.27 -14.23
N GLY A 349 -18.13 3.04 -15.52
CA GLY A 349 -16.93 3.55 -16.18
C GLY A 349 -15.65 2.74 -15.91
N ARG A 350 -15.71 1.66 -15.12
CA ARG A 350 -14.60 0.73 -14.88
C ARG A 350 -15.04 -0.71 -15.14
N PRO A 351 -15.35 -1.08 -16.39
CA PRO A 351 -15.73 -2.45 -16.70
C PRO A 351 -14.59 -3.41 -16.34
N ARG A 352 -14.93 -4.64 -15.99
CA ARG A 352 -13.94 -5.70 -15.85
C ARG A 352 -13.31 -5.96 -17.21
N ILE A 353 -11.98 -5.91 -17.26
CA ILE A 353 -11.20 -6.17 -18.48
C ILE A 353 -10.76 -7.62 -18.45
N ASN A 354 -11.09 -8.42 -19.47
CA ASN A 354 -10.55 -9.75 -19.68
C ASN A 354 -9.37 -9.66 -20.65
N PHE A 355 -8.26 -10.30 -20.34
CA PHE A 355 -7.03 -10.23 -21.13
C PHE A 355 -6.36 -11.60 -21.32
N GLY A 356 -5.54 -11.70 -22.36
CA GLY A 356 -4.66 -12.84 -22.63
C GLY A 356 -3.21 -12.39 -22.68
N GLY A 357 -2.31 -13.20 -22.14
CA GLY A 357 -0.86 -12.98 -22.19
C GLY A 357 -0.17 -13.97 -23.11
N SER A 358 0.78 -13.49 -23.91
CA SER A 358 1.64 -14.31 -24.76
C SER A 358 3.14 -14.07 -24.52
N LEU A 359 3.94 -15.11 -24.73
CA LEU A 359 5.40 -15.09 -24.74
C LEU A 359 5.85 -15.64 -26.10
N ASP A 360 6.61 -14.87 -26.87
CA ASP A 360 7.06 -15.23 -28.22
C ASP A 360 5.93 -15.73 -29.15
N GLY A 361 4.74 -15.13 -29.02
CA GLY A 361 3.55 -15.50 -29.79
C GLY A 361 2.77 -16.72 -29.27
N HIS A 362 3.24 -17.38 -28.21
CA HIS A 362 2.56 -18.49 -27.56
C HIS A 362 1.73 -18.00 -26.37
N ALA A 363 0.44 -18.35 -26.33
CA ALA A 363 -0.44 -17.99 -25.21
C ALA A 363 -0.02 -18.72 -23.92
N ILE A 364 0.26 -17.97 -22.86
CA ILE A 364 0.80 -18.48 -21.59
C ILE A 364 -0.18 -18.35 -20.42
N PHE A 365 -1.09 -17.37 -20.44
CA PHE A 365 -2.15 -17.24 -19.44
C PHE A 365 -3.33 -16.41 -19.94
N VAL A 366 -4.45 -16.54 -19.24
CA VAL A 366 -5.62 -15.67 -19.36
C VAL A 366 -5.97 -15.09 -18.00
N GLY A 367 -6.52 -13.88 -17.99
CA GLY A 367 -6.81 -13.17 -16.76
C GLY A 367 -7.88 -12.09 -16.90
N SER A 368 -8.11 -11.40 -15.79
CA SER A 368 -8.98 -10.25 -15.74
C SER A 368 -8.53 -9.20 -14.73
N VAL A 369 -8.82 -7.93 -15.01
CA VAL A 369 -8.66 -6.80 -14.10
C VAL A 369 -10.02 -6.23 -13.74
N LYS A 370 -10.24 -5.92 -12.45
CA LYS A 370 -11.45 -5.23 -11.98
C LYS A 370 -11.17 -4.36 -10.76
N VAL A 371 -12.11 -3.48 -10.44
CA VAL A 371 -12.10 -2.73 -9.17
C VAL A 371 -12.71 -3.61 -8.06
N THR A 372 -12.14 -3.55 -6.86
CA THR A 372 -12.65 -4.22 -5.65
C THR A 372 -13.60 -3.31 -4.87
N ALA A 373 -14.37 -3.87 -3.94
CA ALA A 373 -15.31 -3.11 -3.10
C ALA A 373 -14.65 -2.03 -2.22
N ASP A 374 -13.32 -2.09 -2.03
CA ASP A 374 -12.51 -1.12 -1.30
C ASP A 374 -11.66 -0.22 -2.23
N ASP A 375 -12.13 0.01 -3.47
CA ASP A 375 -11.51 0.87 -4.48
C ASP A 375 -10.03 0.51 -4.77
N GLN A 376 -9.70 -0.79 -4.77
CA GLN A 376 -8.40 -1.33 -5.19
C GLN A 376 -8.49 -1.98 -6.57
N ILE A 377 -7.35 -2.18 -7.25
CA ILE A 377 -7.30 -2.74 -8.60
C ILE A 377 -6.84 -4.19 -8.51
N ARG A 378 -7.76 -5.14 -8.68
CA ARG A 378 -7.45 -6.56 -8.60
C ARG A 378 -7.10 -7.13 -9.97
N TRP A 379 -5.90 -7.72 -10.05
CA TRP A 379 -5.49 -8.55 -11.18
C TRP A 379 -5.60 -10.02 -10.81
N ARG A 380 -6.13 -10.82 -11.72
CA ARG A 380 -6.28 -12.27 -11.59
C ARG A 380 -5.90 -12.94 -12.88
N PHE A 381 -5.02 -13.93 -12.84
CA PHE A 381 -4.66 -14.71 -14.03
C PHE A 381 -4.28 -16.15 -13.68
N VAL A 382 -4.37 -17.03 -14.68
CA VAL A 382 -4.07 -18.46 -14.56
C VAL A 382 -3.27 -18.93 -15.76
N SER A 383 -2.18 -19.67 -15.53
CA SER A 383 -1.34 -20.23 -16.59
C SER A 383 -2.06 -21.31 -17.40
N THR A 384 -1.85 -21.33 -18.72
CA THR A 384 -2.31 -22.39 -19.63
C THR A 384 -1.16 -23.35 -19.98
N PRO A 385 -1.41 -24.68 -20.10
CA PRO A 385 -2.71 -25.36 -20.07
C PRO A 385 -3.23 -25.61 -18.63
N PRO A 386 -4.55 -25.85 -18.45
CA PRO A 386 -5.25 -25.96 -17.16
C PRO A 386 -4.82 -27.14 -16.25
N GLU A 387 -3.73 -27.84 -16.58
CA GLU A 387 -3.20 -28.99 -15.82
C GLU A 387 -2.37 -28.53 -14.62
N CYS A 388 -1.77 -27.33 -14.66
CA CYS A 388 -1.13 -26.69 -13.50
C CYS A 388 -2.10 -25.75 -12.77
N ARG A 389 -3.14 -26.29 -12.12
CA ARG A 389 -4.03 -25.51 -11.21
C ARG A 389 -3.33 -24.94 -9.96
N ALA A 390 -2.05 -25.28 -9.77
CA ALA A 390 -1.23 -24.84 -8.64
C ALA A 390 -0.70 -23.40 -8.76
N CYS A 391 -0.74 -22.79 -9.96
CA CYS A 391 -0.27 -21.42 -10.19
C CYS A 391 -1.45 -20.47 -10.41
N ARG A 392 -2.31 -20.34 -9.39
CA ARG A 392 -3.28 -19.25 -9.33
C ARG A 392 -2.58 -18.08 -8.65
N ILE A 393 -2.27 -17.05 -9.43
CA ILE A 393 -1.65 -15.84 -8.91
C ILE A 393 -2.70 -14.73 -8.98
N ASP A 394 -3.25 -14.38 -7.83
CA ASP A 394 -4.04 -13.17 -7.66
C ASP A 394 -3.12 -12.11 -7.04
N VAL A 395 -2.83 -11.04 -7.78
CA VAL A 395 -2.01 -9.92 -7.31
C VAL A 395 -2.83 -8.64 -7.38
N ASP A 396 -2.80 -7.83 -6.33
CA ASP A 396 -3.14 -6.40 -6.44
C ASP A 396 -1.94 -5.70 -7.10
N MET A 397 -1.93 -5.64 -8.43
CA MET A 397 -0.93 -4.88 -9.18
C MET A 397 -1.43 -3.45 -9.39
N ARG A 398 -1.00 -2.55 -8.52
CA ARG A 398 -0.91 -1.13 -8.85
C ARG A 398 0.32 -0.95 -9.74
N ARG A 399 0.12 -0.93 -11.06
CA ARG A 399 1.12 -0.60 -12.12
C ARG A 399 2.58 -0.75 -11.67
N TYR A 400 3.11 -1.97 -11.70
CA TYR A 400 4.56 -2.15 -11.75
C TYR A 400 5.02 -1.92 -13.18
N ILE A 401 5.23 -0.65 -13.50
CA ILE A 401 5.87 -0.23 -14.73
C ILE A 401 7.37 -0.31 -14.49
N ASP A 402 8.01 -1.35 -15.03
CA ASP A 402 9.38 -1.22 -15.50
C ASP A 402 9.30 -1.03 -17.02
N LEU A 403 9.13 0.24 -17.41
CA LEU A 403 9.48 0.71 -18.75
C LEU A 403 10.74 1.54 -18.59
N ARG A 404 11.87 0.85 -18.49
CA ARG A 404 13.15 1.31 -19.01
C ARG A 404 13.78 0.22 -19.85
#